data_AF-A0A1D2M6I0-F1
#
_entry.id   AF-A0A1D2M6I0-F1
#
_cell.length_a   1.000
_cell.length_b   1.000
_cell.length_c   1.000
_cell.angle_alpha   90.00
_cell.angle_beta   90.00
_cell.angle_gamma   90.00
#
_symmetry.space_group_name_H-M   'P 1'
#
loop_
_entity.id
_entity.type
_entity.pdbx_description
1 polymer ?
#
loop_
_entity_poly.entity_id
_entity_poly.type
_entity_poly.pdbx_seq_one_letter_code
_entity_poly.pdbx_strand_id
1 'polypeptide(L)' 'MKFLSIVVLIVATGLISIPEKSQVLASVDECYCLDTKPDEKVCGADGKTYLSECWMKCHDVALNHAGPC' A
#
# COMPACT_ATOMS: atom_id res chain seq x y z
N MET A 1 10.46 30.71 6.88
CA MET A 1 9.79 31.63 5.92
C MET A 1 10.73 32.16 4.85
N LYS A 2 11.93 32.70 5.16
CA LYS A 2 12.94 33.11 4.14
C LYS A 2 13.43 31.97 3.23
N PHE A 3 13.63 30.78 3.79
CA PHE A 3 14.07 29.59 3.03
C PHE A 3 13.07 29.17 1.93
N LEU A 4 11.77 29.31 2.19
CA LEU A 4 10.73 28.95 1.22
C LEU A 4 10.76 29.90 0.00
N SER A 5 10.96 31.20 0.23
CA SER A 5 11.05 32.19 -0.86
C SER A 5 12.29 31.99 -1.74
N ILE A 6 13.42 31.58 -1.18
CA ILE A 6 14.64 31.30 -1.94
C ILE A 6 14.45 30.05 -2.82
N VAL A 7 13.83 29.00 -2.28
CA VAL A 7 13.56 27.75 -3.02
C VAL A 7 12.64 27.98 -4.22
N VAL A 8 11.57 28.76 -4.07
CA VAL A 8 10.64 29.09 -5.17
C VAL A 8 11.34 29.80 -6.33
N LEU A 9 12.24 30.74 -6.03
CA LEU A 9 12.99 31.46 -7.06
C LEU A 9 13.96 30.54 -7.81
N ILE A 10 14.59 29.59 -7.11
CA ILE A 10 15.53 28.66 -7.75
C ILE A 10 14.80 27.65 -8.66
N VAL A 11 13.58 27.25 -8.29
CA VAL A 11 12.71 26.41 -9.14
C VAL A 11 12.22 27.19 -10.36
N ALA A 12 11.75 28.44 -10.19
CA ALA A 12 11.26 29.28 -11.29
C ALA A 12 12.36 29.66 -12.30
N THR A 13 13.62 29.72 -11.85
CA THR A 13 14.78 29.98 -12.70
C THR A 13 15.31 28.71 -13.39
N GLY A 14 14.72 27.55 -13.14
CA GLY A 14 15.09 26.28 -13.77
C GLY A 14 16.49 25.76 -13.38
N LEU A 15 17.14 26.40 -12.41
CA LEU A 15 18.47 26.03 -11.93
C LEU A 15 18.42 24.75 -11.07
N ILE A 16 17.26 24.46 -10.45
CA ILE A 16 17.01 23.20 -9.75
C ILE A 16 15.65 22.66 -10.17
N SER A 17 15.65 21.47 -10.79
CA SER A 17 14.45 20.65 -10.99
C SER A 17 14.21 19.81 -9.73
N ILE A 18 13.50 20.36 -8.74
CA ILE A 18 12.94 19.54 -7.65
C ILE A 18 11.63 18.97 -8.20
N PRO A 19 11.40 17.65 -8.25
CA PRO A 19 10.03 17.18 -8.39
C PRO A 19 9.24 17.73 -7.21
N GLU A 20 8.15 18.46 -7.44
CA GLU A 20 7.21 18.91 -6.40
C GLU A 20 6.62 17.76 -5.56
N LYS A 21 7.00 16.51 -5.83
CA LYS A 21 6.77 15.38 -4.95
C LYS A 21 7.82 15.33 -3.82
N SER A 22 7.94 16.43 -3.08
CA SER A 22 8.56 16.39 -1.78
C SER A 22 7.54 15.90 -0.76
N GLN A 23 7.93 14.85 -0.03
CA GLN A 23 7.35 14.34 1.21
C GLN A 23 6.04 13.52 1.08
N VAL A 24 6.22 12.20 1.02
CA VAL A 24 5.34 11.20 1.66
C VAL A 24 3.85 11.31 1.30
N LEU A 25 3.47 10.83 0.11
CA LEU A 25 2.13 10.27 -0.05
C LEU A 25 2.23 8.80 0.35
N ALA A 26 1.91 8.51 1.60
CA ALA A 26 1.64 7.16 2.06
C ALA A 26 0.46 6.61 1.26
N SER A 27 0.72 6.07 0.08
CA SER A 27 -0.13 5.04 -0.52
C SER A 27 0.35 3.71 0.05
N VAL A 28 0.11 3.47 1.33
CA VAL A 28 -0.14 2.11 1.77
C VAL A 28 -1.60 1.83 1.45
N ASP A 29 -1.86 1.72 0.14
CA ASP A 29 -2.93 0.87 -0.38
C ASP A 29 -2.35 -0.55 -0.58
N GLU A 30 -1.50 -0.93 0.37
CA GLU A 30 -0.87 -2.23 0.47
C GLU A 30 -1.38 -2.76 1.79
N CYS A 31 -2.30 -3.72 1.73
CA CYS A 31 -2.93 -4.22 2.92
C CYS A 31 -1.87 -4.76 3.87
N TYR A 32 -1.83 -4.19 5.06
CA TYR A 32 -0.91 -4.62 6.08
C TYR A 32 -1.58 -5.71 6.91
N CYS A 33 -1.42 -6.95 6.47
CA CYS A 33 -1.81 -8.13 7.23
C CYS A 33 -0.57 -8.69 7.94
N LEU A 34 -0.56 -8.56 9.27
CA LEU A 34 0.48 -9.10 10.12
C LEU A 34 0.48 -10.64 10.12
N ASP A 35 1.64 -11.19 10.46
CA ASP A 35 1.93 -12.59 10.85
C ASP A 35 0.83 -13.61 10.54
N THR A 36 1.02 -14.41 9.49
CA THR A 36 0.12 -15.51 9.13
C THR A 36 0.73 -16.86 9.47
N LYS A 37 -0.02 -17.74 10.14
CA LYS A 37 0.40 -19.12 10.38
C LYS A 37 -0.09 -20.07 9.27
N PRO A 38 0.58 -21.23 9.04
CA PRO A 38 0.15 -22.18 8.02
C PRO A 38 -1.27 -22.71 8.19
N ASP A 39 -1.79 -22.76 9.41
CA ASP A 39 -3.14 -23.21 9.80
C ASP A 39 -4.22 -22.12 9.62
N GLU A 40 -3.84 -20.87 9.35
CA GLU A 40 -4.77 -19.74 9.16
C GLU A 40 -5.21 -19.57 7.69
N LYS A 41 -4.73 -20.44 6.78
CA LYS A 41 -5.08 -20.39 5.36
C LYS A 41 -6.58 -20.57 5.13
N VAL A 42 -7.10 -19.86 4.14
CA VAL A 42 -8.51 -19.90 3.76
C VAL A 42 -8.69 -20.00 2.24
N CYS A 43 -9.81 -20.58 1.80
CA CYS A 43 -10.21 -20.63 0.40
C CYS A 43 -11.19 -19.48 0.12
N GLY A 44 -10.86 -18.62 -0.84
CA GLY A 44 -11.71 -17.54 -1.31
C GLY A 44 -12.80 -18.02 -2.27
N ALA A 45 -13.87 -17.23 -2.42
CA ALA A 45 -14.94 -17.46 -3.38
C ALA A 45 -14.47 -17.39 -4.85
N ASP A 46 -13.28 -16.84 -5.08
CA ASP A 46 -12.59 -16.83 -6.36
C ASP A 46 -11.76 -18.10 -6.64
N GLY A 47 -11.79 -19.07 -5.72
CA GLY A 47 -11.07 -20.35 -5.84
C GLY A 47 -9.58 -20.27 -5.54
N LYS A 48 -9.09 -19.17 -4.92
CA LYS A 48 -7.69 -19.03 -4.49
C LYS A 48 -7.50 -19.28 -3.00
N THR A 49 -6.38 -19.89 -2.66
CA THR A 49 -5.93 -20.05 -1.26
C THR A 49 -5.21 -18.78 -0.80
N TYR A 50 -5.71 -18.17 0.27
CA TYR A 50 -5.11 -16.99 0.92
C TYR A 50 -4.40 -17.39 2.22
N LEU A 51 -3.32 -16.67 2.57
CA LEU A 51 -2.50 -16.94 3.76
C LEU A 51 -3.27 -16.72 5.08
N SER A 52 -4.22 -15.79 5.09
CA SER A 52 -5.17 -15.58 6.17
C SER A 52 -6.45 -14.91 5.65
N GLU A 53 -7.48 -14.86 6.48
CA GLU A 53 -8.73 -14.13 6.18
C GLU A 53 -8.47 -12.62 5.95
N CYS A 54 -7.45 -12.04 6.58
CA CYS A 54 -7.04 -10.65 6.34
C CYS A 54 -6.59 -10.46 4.88
N TRP A 55 -5.69 -11.32 4.40
CA TRP A 55 -5.22 -11.27 3.01
C TRP A 55 -6.34 -11.53 2.00
N MET A 56 -7.31 -12.38 2.33
CA MET A 56 -8.49 -12.59 1.50
C MET A 56 -9.36 -11.32 1.41
N LYS A 57 -9.65 -10.69 2.55
CA LYS A 57 -10.43 -9.44 2.61
C LYS A 57 -9.72 -8.26 1.96
N CYS A 58 -8.39 -8.21 2.05
CA CYS A 58 -7.57 -7.23 1.36
C CYS A 58 -7.83 -7.22 -0.16
N HIS A 59 -8.08 -8.39 -0.74
CA HIS A 59 -8.38 -8.55 -2.14
C HIS A 59 -9.88 -8.46 -2.45
N ASP A 60 -10.71 -8.00 -1.49
CA ASP A 60 -12.17 -7.95 -1.57
C ASP A 60 -12.81 -9.28 -1.96
N VAL A 61 -12.22 -10.40 -1.53
CA VAL A 61 -12.73 -11.75 -1.79
C VAL A 61 -13.54 -12.26 -0.60
N ALA A 62 -14.73 -12.80 -0.88
CA ALA A 62 -15.56 -13.45 0.12
C ALA A 62 -14.98 -14.83 0.51
N LEU A 63 -15.20 -15.26 1.76
CA LEU A 63 -14.81 -16.60 2.20
C LEU A 63 -15.65 -17.66 1.50
N ASN A 64 -15.01 -18.72 0.98
CA ASN A 64 -15.68 -19.94 0.55
C ASN A 64 -15.72 -20.96 1.70
N HIS A 65 -14.55 -21.40 2.18
CA HIS A 65 -14.42 -22.27 3.35
C HIS A 65 -13.08 -22.07 4.06
N ALA A 66 -13.00 -22.56 5.31
CA ALA A 66 -11.75 -22.61 6.08
C ALA A 66 -10.78 -23.64 5.49
N GLY A 67 -9.48 -23.41 5.64
CA GLY A 67 -8.43 -24.24 5.02
C GLY A 67 -8.16 -23.87 3.57
N PRO A 68 -7.12 -24.45 2.95
CA PRO A 68 -6.78 -24.18 1.55
C PRO A 68 -7.84 -24.73 0.59
N CYS A 69 -8.02 -24.07 -0.57
CA CYS A 69 -8.46 -24.76 -1.78
C CYS A 69 -7.36 -25.77 -2.20
#